data_AF-A0A3S2EW46-F1
#
_entry.id   AF-A0A3S2EW46-F1
#
_cell.length_a   1.000
_cell.length_b   1.000
_cell.length_c   1.000
_cell.angle_alpha   90.00
_cell.angle_beta   90.00
_cell.angle_gamma   90.00
#
_symmetry.space_group_name_H-M   'P 1'
#
loop_
_entity.id
_entity.type
_entity.pdbx_description
1 polymer ?
#
loop_
_entity_poly.entity_id
_entity_poly.type
_entity_poly.pdbx_seq_one_letter_code
_entity_poly.pdbx_strand_id
1 'polypeptide(L)'
;MARSAKPAKAVKRRSNAFQDGAVAVGGMISRNPVLVGGSTAFLVTLFYVSANALWYQPFPHAGAFFATRSIAGFPHATPDEPETTFNIVRPSGAPAPIKGDPVVEQVQGILKDLDFYSGTVDGISGPNTRKAIQDYQ
;
A
#
# COMPACT_ATOMS: atom_id res chain seq x y z
N MET A 1 -50.28 66.07 -41.16
CA MET A 1 -49.53 66.34 -39.91
C MET A 1 -48.89 65.03 -39.45
N ALA A 2 -47.60 64.82 -39.69
CA ALA A 2 -46.89 63.62 -39.23
C ALA A 2 -46.04 63.97 -38.00
N ARG A 3 -46.37 63.37 -36.84
CA ARG A 3 -45.60 63.57 -35.60
C ARG A 3 -44.42 62.60 -35.61
N SER A 4 -43.22 63.15 -35.81
CA SER A 4 -41.94 62.46 -35.64
C SER A 4 -41.71 62.15 -34.16
N ALA A 5 -41.75 60.87 -33.77
CA ALA A 5 -41.35 60.45 -32.44
C ALA A 5 -39.82 60.47 -32.33
N LYS A 6 -39.27 61.23 -31.38
CA LYS A 6 -37.83 61.24 -31.09
C LYS A 6 -37.45 59.90 -30.45
N PRO A 7 -36.38 59.22 -30.90
CA PRO A 7 -35.93 57.99 -30.25
C PRO A 7 -35.38 58.31 -28.85
N ALA A 8 -35.70 57.46 -27.87
CA ALA A 8 -35.18 57.58 -26.52
C ALA A 8 -33.66 57.43 -26.53
N LYS A 9 -32.96 58.35 -25.86
CA LYS A 9 -31.50 58.39 -25.78
C LYS A 9 -31.02 57.23 -24.92
N ALA A 10 -30.27 56.28 -25.51
CA ALA A 10 -29.74 55.12 -24.79
C ALA A 10 -28.82 55.58 -23.65
N VAL A 11 -29.20 55.26 -22.41
CA VAL A 11 -28.39 55.55 -21.23
C VAL A 11 -27.17 54.63 -21.27
N LYS A 12 -25.99 55.20 -21.51
CA LYS A 12 -24.72 54.47 -21.49
C LYS A 12 -24.45 54.05 -20.05
N ARG A 13 -24.67 52.76 -19.74
CA ARG A 13 -24.31 52.18 -18.44
C ARG A 13 -22.80 52.39 -18.26
N ARG A 14 -22.40 53.24 -17.31
CA ARG A 14 -21.01 53.35 -16.88
C ARG A 14 -20.68 52.04 -16.15
N SER A 15 -19.94 51.15 -16.80
CA SER A 15 -19.34 50.01 -16.13
C SER A 15 -18.15 50.50 -15.30
N ASN A 16 -17.97 49.89 -14.14
CA ASN A 16 -16.81 50.16 -13.28
C ASN A 16 -15.63 49.30 -13.75
N ALA A 17 -14.40 49.75 -13.55
CA ALA A 17 -13.19 49.01 -13.96
C ALA A 17 -13.15 47.55 -13.44
N PHE A 18 -13.76 47.30 -12.27
CA PHE A 18 -13.92 45.95 -11.72
C PHE A 18 -14.85 45.06 -12.55
N GLN A 19 -15.95 45.61 -13.07
CA GLN A 19 -16.87 44.88 -13.97
C GLN A 19 -16.22 44.60 -15.31
N ASP A 20 -15.50 45.57 -15.87
CA ASP A 20 -14.77 45.39 -17.13
C ASP A 20 -13.67 44.32 -16.96
N GLY A 21 -12.98 44.31 -15.82
CA GLY A 21 -12.02 43.27 -15.46
C GLY A 21 -12.66 41.88 -15.32
N ALA A 22 -13.79 41.76 -14.62
CA ALA A 22 -14.50 40.49 -14.47
C ALA A 22 -15.00 39.93 -15.81
N VAL A 23 -15.50 40.80 -16.70
CA VAL A 23 -15.93 40.41 -18.05
C VAL A 23 -14.73 39.99 -18.91
N ALA A 24 -13.61 40.68 -18.82
CA ALA A 24 -12.38 40.32 -19.54
C ALA A 24 -11.84 38.94 -19.11
N VAL A 25 -11.79 38.68 -17.80
CA VAL A 25 -11.37 37.38 -17.26
C VAL A 25 -12.36 36.29 -17.65
N GLY A 26 -13.67 36.53 -17.50
CA GLY A 26 -14.71 35.58 -17.91
C GLY A 26 -14.64 35.24 -19.40
N GLY A 27 -14.36 36.24 -20.25
CA GLY A 27 -14.13 36.05 -21.67
C GLY A 27 -12.86 35.25 -21.98
N MET A 28 -11.79 35.41 -21.18
CA MET A 28 -10.57 34.61 -21.34
C MET A 28 -10.81 33.14 -20.98
N ILE A 29 -11.59 32.87 -19.93
CA ILE A 29 -11.95 31.52 -19.48
C ILE A 29 -12.82 30.82 -20.52
N SER A 30 -13.83 31.49 -21.06
CA SER A 30 -14.77 30.89 -22.02
C SER A 30 -14.15 30.58 -23.38
N ARG A 31 -13.04 31.25 -23.74
CA ARG A 31 -12.30 30.99 -24.99
C ARG A 31 -11.57 29.66 -24.99
N ASN A 32 -11.19 29.13 -23.82
CA ASN A 32 -10.53 27.82 -23.74
C ASN A 32 -10.83 27.10 -22.40
N PRO A 33 -12.08 26.66 -22.19
CA PRO A 33 -12.54 26.16 -20.91
C PRO A 33 -11.86 24.86 -20.49
N VAL A 34 -11.48 24.02 -21.46
CA VAL A 34 -10.79 22.74 -21.20
C VAL A 34 -9.39 22.99 -20.62
N LEU A 35 -8.63 23.91 -21.22
CA LEU A 35 -7.29 24.22 -20.74
C LEU A 35 -7.34 24.88 -19.34
N VAL A 36 -8.23 25.86 -19.15
CA VAL A 36 -8.37 26.55 -17.87
C VAL A 36 -8.89 25.62 -16.78
N GLY A 37 -9.91 24.81 -17.08
CA GLY A 37 -10.43 23.81 -16.16
C GLY A 37 -9.36 22.77 -15.79
N GLY A 38 -8.65 22.26 -16.80
CA GLY A 38 -7.58 21.28 -16.61
C GLY A 38 -6.42 21.81 -15.77
N SER A 39 -5.91 23.02 -16.06
CA SER A 39 -4.81 23.61 -15.28
C SER A 39 -5.23 23.90 -13.85
N THR A 40 -6.46 24.37 -13.64
CA THR A 40 -6.98 24.68 -12.30
C THR A 40 -7.12 23.40 -11.48
N ALA A 41 -7.76 22.37 -12.04
CA ALA A 41 -7.90 21.08 -11.38
C ALA A 41 -6.54 20.46 -11.05
N PHE A 42 -5.60 20.47 -12.01
CA PHE A 42 -4.25 19.97 -11.81
C PHE A 42 -3.52 20.68 -10.65
N LEU A 43 -3.54 22.02 -10.63
CA LEU A 43 -2.86 22.79 -9.58
C LEU A 43 -3.48 22.59 -8.20
N VAL A 44 -4.82 22.51 -8.12
CA VAL A 44 -5.52 22.23 -6.85
C VAL A 44 -5.15 20.85 -6.32
N THR A 45 -5.21 19.82 -7.16
CA THR A 45 -4.87 18.45 -6.75
C THR A 45 -3.39 18.34 -6.38
N LEU A 46 -2.49 18.90 -7.19
CA LEU A 46 -1.05 18.91 -6.91
C LEU A 46 -0.76 19.59 -5.57
N PHE A 47 -1.31 20.77 -5.33
CA PHE A 47 -1.10 21.50 -4.09
C PHE A 47 -1.64 20.72 -2.88
N TYR A 48 -2.83 20.14 -2.99
CA TYR A 48 -3.42 19.34 -1.91
C TYR A 48 -2.54 18.14 -1.54
N VAL A 49 -2.11 17.35 -2.53
CA VAL A 49 -1.25 16.18 -2.31
C VAL A 49 0.12 16.58 -1.79
N SER A 50 0.75 17.60 -2.38
CA SER A 50 2.07 18.08 -1.96
C SER A 50 2.06 18.68 -0.55
N ALA A 51 1.05 19.49 -0.21
CA ALA A 51 0.91 20.04 1.14
C ALA A 51 0.75 18.92 2.16
N ASN A 52 -0.07 17.90 1.85
CA ASN A 52 -0.23 16.74 2.71
C ASN A 52 1.09 15.95 2.86
N ALA A 53 1.81 15.72 1.77
CA ALA A 53 3.07 14.99 1.78
C ALA A 53 4.19 15.73 2.53
N LEU A 54 4.23 17.07 2.45
CA LEU A 54 5.24 17.87 3.13
C LEU A 54 4.95 18.06 4.62
N TRP A 55 3.67 18.17 5.02
CA TRP A 55 3.30 18.54 6.39
C TRP A 55 2.91 17.35 7.26
N TYR A 56 2.23 16.35 6.70
CA TYR A 56 1.62 15.26 7.46
C TYR A 56 2.31 13.91 7.30
N GLN A 57 3.42 13.82 6.56
CA GLN A 57 4.26 12.63 6.46
C GLN A 57 5.70 12.91 6.94
N PRO A 58 5.91 13.25 8.24
CA PRO A 58 7.24 13.56 8.76
C PRO A 58 8.15 12.33 8.92
N PHE A 59 7.58 11.11 8.96
CA PHE A 59 8.32 9.89 9.25
C PHE A 59 8.78 9.16 7.98
N PRO A 60 10.08 8.79 7.88
CA PRO A 60 10.58 8.01 6.77
C PRO A 60 10.03 6.57 6.82
N HIS A 61 9.71 6.01 5.65
CA HIS A 61 9.26 4.62 5.55
C HIS A 61 10.46 3.67 5.69
N ALA A 62 10.51 2.91 6.79
CA ALA A 62 11.55 1.92 7.07
C ALA A 62 11.57 0.74 6.07
N GLY A 63 10.48 0.50 5.34
CA GLY A 63 10.33 -0.59 4.37
C GLY A 63 10.63 -0.24 2.90
N ALA A 64 11.26 0.90 2.61
CA ALA A 64 11.60 1.28 1.23
C ALA A 64 12.68 0.34 0.66
N PHE A 65 12.40 -0.32 -0.48
CA PHE A 65 13.35 -1.24 -1.15
C PHE A 65 14.66 -0.57 -1.58
N PHE A 66 14.63 0.73 -1.89
CA PHE A 66 15.79 1.52 -2.28
C PHE A 66 15.82 2.84 -1.50
N ALA A 67 16.74 2.95 -0.54
CA ALA A 67 16.95 4.19 0.22
C ALA A 67 17.96 5.09 -0.51
N THR A 68 17.54 6.30 -0.92
CA THR A 68 18.39 7.27 -1.63
C THR A 68 19.14 8.24 -0.69
N ARG A 69 18.92 8.14 0.62
CA ARG A 69 19.66 8.89 1.64
C ARG A 69 19.89 8.04 2.89
N SER A 70 21.12 8.06 3.44
CA SER A 70 21.44 7.46 4.73
C SER A 70 20.96 8.37 5.85
N ILE A 71 19.81 8.07 6.47
CA ILE A 71 19.34 8.79 7.64
C ILE A 71 19.99 8.13 8.87
N ALA A 72 21.02 8.77 9.42
CA ALA A 72 21.64 8.36 10.67
C ALA A 72 20.70 8.73 11.83
N GLY A 73 20.03 7.73 12.42
CA GLY A 73 19.12 7.90 13.55
C GLY A 73 17.66 8.00 13.11
N PHE A 74 17.00 6.84 13.02
CA PHE A 74 15.55 6.79 12.98
C PHE A 74 15.03 7.03 14.41
N PRO A 75 14.28 8.09 14.70
CA PRO A 75 13.43 8.08 15.87
C PRO A 75 12.43 6.93 15.67
N HIS A 76 12.53 5.89 16.50
CA HIS A 76 11.51 4.86 16.55
C HIS A 76 10.23 5.55 17.02
N ALA A 77 9.29 5.75 16.10
CA ALA A 77 7.92 6.07 16.49
C ALA A 77 7.43 4.88 17.31
N THR A 78 7.19 5.10 18.60
CA THR A 78 6.42 4.15 19.41
C THR A 78 5.05 4.04 18.76
N PRO A 79 4.64 2.86 18.26
CA PRO A 79 3.34 2.73 17.61
C PRO A 79 2.26 2.81 18.70
N ASP A 80 1.63 3.98 18.85
CA ASP A 80 0.38 4.13 19.61
C ASP A 80 -0.86 3.81 18.74
N GLU A 81 -0.67 3.45 17.46
CA GLU A 81 -1.74 2.99 16.58
C GLU A 81 -1.58 1.52 16.19
N PRO A 82 -2.69 0.76 16.07
CA PRO A 82 -2.64 -0.62 15.61
C PRO A 82 -2.16 -0.63 14.15
N GLU A 83 -0.94 -1.12 13.94
CA GLU A 83 -0.37 -1.32 12.61
C GLU A 83 -1.32 -2.16 11.75
N THR A 84 -1.80 -1.61 10.64
CA THR A 84 -2.52 -2.38 9.59
C THR A 84 -1.56 -3.17 8.69
N THR A 85 -0.27 -3.14 9.02
CA THR A 85 0.78 -3.86 8.30
C THR A 85 0.89 -5.28 8.86
N PHE A 86 0.49 -6.26 8.06
CA PHE A 86 0.75 -7.66 8.35
C PHE A 86 2.26 -7.88 8.48
N ASN A 87 2.74 -8.05 9.71
CA ASN A 87 4.11 -8.45 9.99
C ASN A 87 4.29 -9.91 9.55
N ILE A 88 4.87 -10.12 8.38
CA ILE A 88 5.27 -11.45 7.90
C ILE A 88 6.55 -11.82 8.65
N VAL A 89 6.38 -12.26 9.90
CA VAL A 89 7.44 -12.93 10.65
C VAL A 89 7.74 -14.23 9.90
N ARG A 90 8.79 -14.24 9.09
CA ARG A 90 9.40 -15.51 8.68
C ARG A 90 10.09 -16.05 9.93
N PRO A 91 9.63 -17.16 10.54
CA PRO A 91 10.35 -17.75 11.65
C PRO A 91 11.77 -18.05 11.17
N SER A 92 12.75 -17.25 11.61
CA SER A 92 14.17 -17.44 11.37
C SER A 92 14.73 -18.48 12.34
N GLY A 93 13.97 -19.56 12.55
CA GLY A 93 14.44 -20.76 13.20
C GLY A 93 14.54 -21.81 12.11
N ALA A 94 15.74 -22.35 11.88
CA ALA A 94 15.82 -23.69 11.34
C ALA A 94 14.81 -24.56 12.13
N PRO A 95 13.99 -25.39 11.47
CA PRO A 95 13.06 -26.26 12.18
C PRO A 95 13.85 -26.96 13.30
N ALA A 96 13.35 -26.86 14.54
CA ALA A 96 13.96 -27.60 15.63
C ALA A 96 14.14 -29.05 15.17
N PRO A 97 15.30 -29.67 15.42
CA PRO A 97 15.53 -31.04 14.98
C PRO A 97 14.36 -31.88 15.45
N ILE A 98 13.71 -32.56 14.50
CA ILE A 98 12.57 -33.43 14.81
C ILE A 98 13.10 -34.49 15.76
N LYS A 99 12.72 -34.36 17.03
CA LYS A 99 13.08 -35.34 18.05
C LYS A 99 12.18 -36.55 17.82
N GLY A 100 12.78 -37.71 17.57
CA GLY A 100 12.07 -38.97 17.42
C GLY A 100 11.22 -39.29 18.66
N ASP A 101 10.11 -39.97 18.42
CA ASP A 101 9.26 -40.52 19.49
C ASP A 101 9.90 -41.81 20.03
N PRO A 102 10.17 -41.92 21.35
CA PRO A 102 10.80 -43.11 21.94
C PRO A 102 9.97 -44.39 21.72
N VAL A 103 8.65 -44.29 21.57
CA VAL A 103 7.79 -45.45 21.28
C VAL A 103 8.04 -45.94 19.85
N VAL A 104 8.17 -45.01 18.89
CA VAL A 104 8.45 -45.36 17.50
C VAL A 104 9.85 -45.94 17.36
N GLU A 105 10.81 -45.43 18.13
CA GLU A 105 12.18 -45.97 18.18
C GLU A 105 12.19 -47.44 18.64
N GLN A 106 11.44 -47.75 19.70
CA GLN A 106 11.30 -49.12 20.19
C GLN A 106 10.64 -50.04 19.15
N VAL A 107 9.57 -49.58 18.48
CA VAL A 107 8.88 -50.35 17.44
C VAL A 107 9.80 -50.60 16.24
N GLN A 108 10.54 -49.59 15.79
CA GLN A 108 11.52 -49.71 14.72
C GLN A 108 12.64 -50.71 15.09
N GLY A 109 13.09 -50.73 16.35
CA GLY A 109 14.06 -51.71 16.84
C GLY A 109 13.54 -53.14 16.75
N ILE A 110 12.34 -53.40 17.26
CA ILE A 110 11.70 -54.73 17.19
C ILE A 110 11.49 -55.17 15.74
N LEU A 111 11.00 -54.28 14.87
CA LEU A 111 10.80 -54.60 13.45
C LEU A 111 12.11 -54.83 12.71
N LYS A 112 13.22 -54.25 13.18
CA LYS A 112 14.55 -54.46 12.62
C LYS A 112 15.11 -55.82 13.02
N ASP A 113 14.95 -56.22 14.28
CA ASP A 113 15.34 -57.54 14.77
C ASP A 113 14.56 -58.67 14.09
N LEU A 114 13.35 -58.38 13.60
CA LEU A 114 12.50 -59.29 12.84
C LEU A 114 12.72 -59.19 11.31
N ASP A 115 13.75 -58.49 10.84
CA ASP A 115 14.08 -58.27 9.42
C ASP A 115 13.01 -57.56 8.56
N PHE A 116 11.98 -56.95 9.19
CA PHE A 116 10.94 -56.18 8.49
C PHE A 116 11.31 -54.69 8.28
N TYR A 117 12.26 -54.15 9.05
CA TYR A 117 12.67 -52.74 8.97
C TYR A 117 14.13 -52.56 8.56
N SER A 118 14.36 -51.98 7.37
CA SER A 118 15.69 -51.73 6.81
C SER A 118 16.27 -50.33 7.09
N GLY A 119 15.52 -49.48 7.80
CA GLY A 119 15.90 -48.09 8.08
C GLY A 119 16.80 -47.90 9.32
N THR A 120 17.16 -46.64 9.55
CA THR A 120 17.71 -46.18 10.83
C THR A 120 16.63 -46.18 11.90
N VAL A 121 16.98 -46.63 13.11
CA VAL A 121 16.10 -46.54 14.28
C VAL A 121 16.26 -45.13 14.83
N ASP A 122 15.39 -44.23 14.39
CA ASP A 122 15.45 -42.78 14.63
C ASP A 122 14.21 -42.23 15.34
N GLY A 123 13.22 -43.09 15.60
CA GLY A 123 11.95 -42.72 16.23
C GLY A 123 11.07 -41.83 15.36
N ILE A 124 11.37 -41.66 14.07
CA ILE A 124 10.58 -40.85 13.14
C ILE A 124 9.65 -41.76 12.35
N SER A 125 8.34 -41.52 12.45
CA SER A 125 7.32 -42.31 11.73
C SER A 125 7.30 -41.98 10.23
N GLY A 126 8.17 -42.65 9.47
CA GLY A 126 8.35 -42.46 8.04
C GLY A 126 7.65 -43.50 7.15
N PRO A 127 7.76 -43.38 5.82
CA PRO A 127 7.28 -44.38 4.86
C PRO A 127 7.84 -45.78 5.11
N ASN A 128 9.11 -45.88 5.51
CA ASN A 128 9.76 -47.16 5.82
C ASN A 128 9.19 -47.81 7.09
N THR A 129 8.89 -47.02 8.12
CA THR A 129 8.28 -47.52 9.36
C THR A 129 6.86 -48.03 9.08
N ARG A 130 6.07 -47.31 8.27
CA ARG A 130 4.74 -47.75 7.86
C ARG A 130 4.77 -49.03 7.02
N LYS A 131 5.71 -49.14 6.08
CA LYS A 131 5.89 -50.36 5.29
C LYS A 131 6.26 -51.56 6.17
N ALA A 132 7.21 -51.40 7.08
CA ALA A 132 7.60 -52.48 8.00
C ALA A 132 6.43 -52.96 8.90
N ILE A 133 5.58 -52.03 9.35
CA ILE A 133 4.37 -52.37 10.10
C ILE A 133 3.35 -53.12 9.23
N GLN A 134 3.26 -52.80 7.94
CA GLN A 134 2.38 -53.50 7.00
C GLN A 134 2.90 -54.89 6.68
N ASP A 135 4.21 -55.05 6.48
CA ASP A 135 4.83 -56.34 6.17
C ASP A 135 4.77 -57.30 7.37
N TYR A 136 4.65 -56.77 8.60
CA TYR A 136 4.49 -57.53 9.84
C TYR A 136 3.05 -58.02 10.12
N GLN A 137 2.02 -57.33 9.58
CA GLN A 137 0.61 -57.68 9.78
C GLN A 137 0.16 -58.85 8.90
#